data_AF-A0A6B3ACI1-F1
#
_entry.id   AF-A0A6B3ACI1-F1
#
_cell.length_a   1.000
_cell.length_b   1.000
_cell.length_c   1.000
_cell.angle_alpha   90.00
_cell.angle_beta   90.00
_cell.angle_gamma   90.00
#
_symmetry.space_group_name_H-M   'P 1'
#
loop_
_entity.id
_entity.type
_entity.pdbx_description
1 polymer ?
#
loop_
_entity_poly.entity_id
_entity_poly.type
_entity_poly.pdbx_seq_one_letter_code
_entity_poly.pdbx_strand_id
1 'polypeptide(L)'
;MTALGTPVGADRVLDRCRALVRPELASAVDRLHPWVGEMARYAFGWCEVGGAPAAAPGGKGVRQALAVLGAEAAGVPERDGVAAAVAVELVHMFSLLHDDIMDGDADRRRRPAVWKAYGTGPAVLAGDALFALAVETLAARPGGAAGVRTLSAALRDLVGGQADDLLFASRPWTGPGR
;
A
#
# COMPACT_ATOMS: atom_id res chain seq x y z
N MET A 1 -5.25 -34.45 -21.59
CA MET A 1 -4.28 -34.26 -20.49
C MET A 1 -3.42 -33.06 -20.83
N THR A 2 -3.86 -31.86 -20.41
CA THR A 2 -3.06 -30.64 -20.57
C THR A 2 -1.84 -30.78 -19.67
N ALA A 3 -0.64 -30.75 -20.25
CA ALA A 3 0.59 -30.81 -19.50
C ALA A 3 0.59 -29.68 -18.45
N LEU A 4 0.67 -30.04 -17.17
CA LEU A 4 0.93 -29.10 -16.10
C LEU A 4 2.31 -28.51 -16.40
N GLY A 5 2.33 -27.26 -16.87
CA GLY A 5 3.57 -26.54 -17.15
C GLY A 5 4.48 -26.51 -15.92
N THR A 6 5.78 -26.38 -16.16
CA THR A 6 6.78 -26.26 -15.11
C THR A 6 6.34 -25.20 -14.08
N PRO A 7 6.36 -25.49 -12.77
CA PRO A 7 5.93 -24.52 -11.77
C PRO A 7 6.72 -23.22 -11.93
N VAL A 8 6.01 -22.13 -12.17
CA VAL A 8 6.60 -20.79 -12.24
C VAL A 8 7.06 -20.42 -10.83
N GLY A 9 8.32 -20.00 -10.70
CA GLY A 9 8.85 -19.53 -9.42
C GLY A 9 8.06 -18.35 -8.86
N ALA A 10 7.85 -18.31 -7.55
CA ALA A 10 7.10 -17.25 -6.89
C ALA A 10 7.70 -15.86 -7.14
N ASP A 11 9.03 -15.79 -7.23
CA ASP A 11 9.79 -14.61 -7.65
C ASP A 11 9.33 -14.07 -9.01
N ARG A 12 9.25 -14.93 -10.03
CA ARG A 12 8.81 -14.54 -11.37
C ARG A 12 7.36 -14.04 -11.38
N VAL A 13 6.49 -14.66 -10.57
CA VAL A 13 5.09 -14.22 -10.45
C VAL A 13 5.01 -12.84 -9.82
N LEU A 14 5.75 -12.60 -8.74
CA LEU A 14 5.80 -11.30 -8.06
C LEU A 14 6.34 -10.21 -8.98
N ASP A 15 7.38 -10.50 -9.77
CA ASP A 15 7.98 -9.56 -10.71
C ASP A 15 7.02 -9.22 -11.86
N ARG A 16 6.33 -10.22 -12.43
CA ARG A 16 5.29 -10.02 -13.43
C ARG A 16 4.19 -9.09 -12.90
N CYS A 17 3.64 -9.40 -11.73
CA CYS A 17 2.58 -8.59 -11.15
C CYS A 17 3.05 -7.17 -10.84
N ARG A 18 4.31 -7.00 -10.39
CA ARG A 18 4.90 -5.67 -10.18
C ARG A 18 5.04 -4.89 -11.48
N ALA A 19 5.46 -5.53 -12.57
CA ALA A 19 5.59 -4.89 -13.87
C ALA A 19 4.23 -4.40 -14.40
N LEU A 20 3.15 -5.12 -14.13
CA LEU A 20 1.78 -4.71 -14.47
C LEU A 20 1.28 -3.55 -13.61
N VAL A 21 1.52 -3.60 -12.30
CA VAL A 21 0.91 -2.66 -11.33
C VAL A 21 1.68 -1.36 -11.19
N ARG A 22 3.01 -1.40 -11.33
CA ARG A 22 3.86 -0.23 -11.06
C ARG A 22 3.54 0.99 -11.93
N PRO A 23 3.35 0.89 -13.26
CA PRO A 23 3.05 2.04 -14.10
C PRO A 23 1.72 2.70 -13.70
N GLU A 24 0.68 1.88 -13.46
CA GLU A 24 -0.65 2.37 -13.07
C GLU A 24 -0.63 3.01 -11.67
N LEU A 25 0.12 2.44 -10.73
CA LEU A 25 0.30 3.03 -9.40
C LEU A 25 1.01 4.39 -9.48
N ALA A 26 2.05 4.51 -10.31
CA ALA A 26 2.75 5.76 -10.52
C ALA A 26 1.85 6.82 -11.16
N SER A 27 1.14 6.44 -12.22
CA SER A 27 0.14 7.29 -12.88
C SER A 27 -0.92 7.79 -11.91
N ALA A 28 -1.43 6.92 -11.02
CA ALA A 28 -2.40 7.31 -10.01
C ALA A 28 -1.84 8.36 -9.04
N VAL A 29 -0.60 8.17 -8.55
CA VAL A 29 0.07 9.11 -7.65
C VAL A 29 0.35 10.46 -8.32
N ASP A 30 0.65 10.47 -9.62
CA ASP A 30 0.91 11.70 -10.38
C ASP A 30 -0.33 12.58 -10.55
N ARG A 31 -1.54 12.05 -10.29
CA ARG A 31 -2.79 12.84 -10.26
C ARG A 31 -2.96 13.65 -8.97
N LEU A 32 -2.16 13.41 -7.94
CA LEU A 32 -2.22 14.17 -6.69
C LEU A 32 -1.66 15.58 -6.89
N HIS A 33 -2.03 16.49 -5.98
CA HIS A 33 -1.39 17.81 -5.91
C HIS A 33 0.14 17.64 -5.81
N PRO A 34 0.97 18.38 -6.57
CA PRO A 34 2.41 18.11 -6.69
C PRO A 34 3.15 17.98 -5.35
N TRP A 35 2.80 18.81 -4.38
CA TRP A 35 3.38 18.77 -3.02
C TRP A 35 3.05 17.48 -2.26
N VAL A 36 1.82 16.97 -2.39
CA VAL A 36 1.39 15.71 -1.76
C VAL A 36 1.94 14.51 -2.56
N GLY A 37 1.95 14.63 -3.89
CA GLY A 37 2.51 13.63 -4.79
C GLY A 37 4.00 13.39 -4.53
N GLU A 38 4.78 14.41 -4.19
CA GLU A 38 6.18 14.22 -3.76
C GLU A 38 6.27 13.33 -2.52
N MET A 39 5.48 13.60 -1.48
CA MET A 39 5.50 12.81 -0.24
C MET A 39 5.08 11.36 -0.49
N ALA A 40 4.06 11.15 -1.33
CA ALA A 40 3.67 9.82 -1.77
C ALA A 40 4.82 9.10 -2.51
N ARG A 41 5.45 9.77 -3.49
CA ARG A 41 6.60 9.22 -4.23
C ARG A 41 7.78 8.93 -3.29
N TYR A 42 8.05 9.79 -2.32
CA TYR A 42 9.07 9.59 -1.30
C TYR A 42 8.75 8.36 -0.44
N ALA A 43 7.51 8.22 0.03
CA ALA A 43 7.04 7.08 0.82
C ALA A 43 7.20 5.75 0.08
N PHE A 44 6.90 5.73 -1.21
CA PHE A 44 7.14 4.55 -2.04
C PHE A 44 8.61 4.36 -2.44
N GLY A 45 9.50 5.29 -2.11
CA GLY A 45 10.94 5.18 -2.36
C GLY A 45 11.38 5.59 -3.78
N TRP A 46 10.57 6.38 -4.48
CA TRP A 46 10.79 6.75 -5.89
C TRP A 46 11.50 8.08 -6.05
N CYS A 47 11.51 8.89 -4.99
CA CYS A 47 12.28 10.10 -4.92
C CYS A 47 12.83 10.33 -3.52
N GLU A 48 13.86 11.17 -3.43
CA GLU A 48 14.33 11.78 -2.20
C GLU A 48 13.50 13.01 -1.84
N VAL A 49 13.76 13.56 -0.65
CA VAL A 49 13.22 14.85 -0.24
C VAL A 49 13.63 15.93 -1.25
N GLY A 50 12.66 16.72 -1.72
CA GLY A 50 12.87 17.69 -2.81
C GLY A 50 12.69 17.09 -4.21
N GLY A 51 12.28 15.83 -4.32
CA GLY A 51 11.76 15.24 -5.56
C GLY A 51 12.79 14.65 -6.52
N ALA A 52 14.08 14.64 -6.17
CA ALA A 52 15.11 13.97 -6.97
C ALA A 52 14.85 12.45 -7.07
N PRO A 53 14.98 11.80 -8.24
CA PRO A 53 14.70 10.38 -8.37
C PRO A 53 15.53 9.50 -7.43
N ALA A 54 14.89 8.46 -6.88
CA ALA A 54 15.51 7.47 -6.01
C ALA A 54 15.09 6.06 -6.43
N ALA A 55 15.97 5.09 -6.17
CA ALA A 55 15.72 3.67 -6.41
C ALA A 55 15.83 2.89 -5.10
N ALA A 56 15.00 3.23 -4.12
CA ALA A 56 14.95 2.47 -2.88
C ALA A 56 14.32 1.08 -3.12
N PRO A 57 14.76 0.03 -2.40
CA PRO A 57 14.17 -1.30 -2.53
C PRO A 57 12.65 -1.25 -2.29
N GLY A 58 11.89 -1.71 -3.28
CA GLY A 58 10.44 -1.83 -3.18
C GLY A 58 10.00 -2.88 -2.16
N GLY A 59 8.71 -2.89 -1.82
CA GLY A 59 8.14 -3.94 -0.97
C GLY A 59 8.16 -5.31 -1.66
N LYS A 60 7.81 -6.38 -0.92
CA LYS A 60 7.78 -7.76 -1.45
C LYS A 60 6.80 -7.96 -2.61
N GLY A 61 5.81 -7.08 -2.78
CA GLY A 61 4.85 -7.14 -3.88
C GLY A 61 3.79 -8.24 -3.74
N VAL A 62 3.66 -8.83 -2.55
CA VAL A 62 2.72 -9.94 -2.30
C VAL A 62 1.26 -9.51 -2.43
N ARG A 63 0.90 -8.34 -1.89
CA ARG A 63 -0.51 -7.89 -1.86
C ARG A 63 -1.03 -7.55 -3.26
N GLN A 64 -0.29 -6.75 -4.02
CA GLN A 64 -0.59 -6.52 -5.44
C GLN A 64 -0.69 -7.82 -6.25
N ALA A 65 0.19 -8.81 -6.00
CA ALA A 65 0.15 -10.08 -6.73
C ALA A 65 -1.10 -10.89 -6.38
N LEU A 66 -1.51 -10.93 -5.11
CA LEU A 66 -2.75 -11.59 -4.71
C LEU A 66 -3.98 -10.97 -5.38
N ALA A 67 -4.03 -9.64 -5.52
CA ALA A 67 -5.12 -8.97 -6.21
C ALA A 67 -5.15 -9.30 -7.72
N VAL A 68 -4.00 -9.25 -8.39
CA VAL A 68 -3.87 -9.62 -9.82
C VAL A 68 -4.23 -11.09 -10.04
N LEU A 69 -3.64 -12.00 -9.27
CA LEU A 69 -3.89 -13.44 -9.40
C LEU A 69 -5.32 -13.82 -9.03
N GLY A 70 -5.93 -13.15 -8.05
CA GLY A 70 -7.34 -13.36 -7.70
C GLY A 70 -8.26 -12.96 -8.84
N ALA A 71 -7.97 -11.86 -9.52
CA ALA A 71 -8.68 -11.43 -10.72
C ALA A 71 -8.50 -12.43 -11.89
N GLU A 72 -7.26 -12.87 -12.15
CA GLU A 72 -6.97 -13.90 -13.16
C GLU A 72 -7.74 -15.19 -12.87
N ALA A 73 -7.75 -15.66 -11.63
CA ALA A 73 -8.45 -16.88 -11.21
C ALA A 73 -9.96 -16.76 -11.33
N ALA A 74 -10.52 -15.56 -11.14
CA ALA A 74 -11.93 -15.26 -11.34
C ALA A 74 -12.32 -15.07 -12.81
N GLY A 75 -11.35 -15.07 -13.74
CA GLY A 75 -11.58 -14.84 -15.17
C GLY A 75 -12.01 -13.42 -15.52
N VAL A 76 -11.72 -12.44 -14.65
CA VAL A 76 -12.03 -11.02 -14.93
C VAL A 76 -10.88 -10.35 -15.70
N PRO A 77 -11.14 -9.24 -16.41
CA PRO A 77 -10.10 -8.54 -17.17
C PRO A 77 -8.90 -8.13 -16.32
N GLU A 78 -7.69 -8.28 -16.86
CA GLU A 78 -6.42 -7.93 -16.19
C GLU A 78 -6.44 -6.52 -15.60
N ARG A 79 -6.94 -5.54 -16.36
CA ARG A 79 -7.08 -4.13 -15.92
C ARG A 79 -7.87 -3.96 -14.62
N ASP A 80 -8.83 -4.83 -14.34
CA ASP A 80 -9.64 -4.77 -13.12
C ASP A 80 -8.85 -5.32 -11.93
N GLY A 81 -8.08 -6.39 -12.15
CA GLY A 81 -7.11 -6.91 -11.18
C GLY A 81 -5.99 -5.91 -10.87
N VAL A 82 -5.47 -5.23 -11.88
CA VAL A 82 -4.47 -4.17 -11.72
C VAL A 82 -5.03 -2.99 -10.92
N ALA A 83 -6.25 -2.52 -11.23
CA ALA A 83 -6.88 -1.46 -10.46
C ALA A 83 -7.10 -1.85 -8.98
N ALA A 84 -7.51 -3.09 -8.72
CA ALA A 84 -7.60 -3.60 -7.35
C ALA A 84 -6.24 -3.66 -6.65
N ALA A 85 -5.20 -4.09 -7.35
CA ALA A 85 -3.83 -4.11 -6.83
C ALA A 85 -3.30 -2.71 -6.50
N VAL A 86 -3.55 -1.73 -7.38
CA VAL A 86 -3.20 -0.31 -7.14
C VAL A 86 -3.89 0.19 -5.87
N ALA A 87 -5.20 -0.02 -5.74
CA ALA A 87 -5.93 0.41 -4.55
C ALA A 87 -5.41 -0.23 -3.25
N VAL A 88 -5.04 -1.51 -3.30
CA VAL A 88 -4.46 -2.21 -2.15
C VAL A 88 -3.08 -1.66 -1.77
N GLU A 89 -2.20 -1.37 -2.73
CA GLU A 89 -0.88 -0.79 -2.43
C GLU A 89 -0.99 0.66 -1.94
N LEU A 90 -1.95 1.43 -2.44
CA LEU A 90 -2.26 2.78 -1.95
C LEU A 90 -2.73 2.76 -0.50
N VAL A 91 -3.70 1.89 -0.16
CA VAL A 91 -4.14 1.71 1.23
C VAL A 91 -3.02 1.19 2.12
N HIS A 92 -2.21 0.26 1.62
CA HIS A 92 -1.08 -0.23 2.40
C HIS A 92 -0.09 0.91 2.72
N MET A 93 0.21 1.77 1.75
CA MET A 93 1.10 2.90 1.98
C MET A 93 0.48 3.95 2.91
N PHE A 94 -0.82 4.22 2.76
CA PHE A 94 -1.58 5.05 3.70
C PHE A 94 -1.43 4.55 5.14
N SER A 95 -1.67 3.25 5.38
CA SER A 95 -1.62 2.71 6.74
C SER A 95 -0.22 2.88 7.32
N LEU A 96 0.83 2.55 6.56
CA LEU A 96 2.22 2.71 7.02
C LEU A 96 2.58 4.15 7.39
N LEU A 97 2.06 5.14 6.64
CA LEU A 97 2.32 6.55 6.90
C LEU A 97 1.71 6.99 8.23
N HIS A 98 0.50 6.51 8.53
CA HIS A 98 -0.21 6.82 9.77
C HIS A 98 0.35 6.01 10.94
N ASP A 99 0.69 4.73 10.74
CA ASP A 99 1.32 3.86 11.73
C ASP A 99 2.66 4.45 12.20
N ASP A 100 3.52 4.92 11.28
CA ASP A 100 4.80 5.57 11.64
C ASP A 100 4.61 6.75 12.61
N ILE A 101 3.49 7.47 12.49
CA ILE A 101 3.16 8.60 13.37
C ILE A 101 2.66 8.09 14.72
N MET A 102 1.75 7.10 14.71
CA MET A 102 1.16 6.53 15.92
C MET A 102 2.22 5.85 16.79
N ASP A 103 3.15 5.14 16.17
CA ASP A 103 4.19 4.37 16.85
C ASP A 103 5.43 5.22 17.19
N GLY A 104 5.53 6.41 16.59
CA GLY A 104 6.70 7.28 16.75
C GLY A 104 7.94 6.77 16.02
N ASP A 105 7.78 5.86 15.06
CA ASP A 105 8.86 5.28 14.27
C ASP A 105 9.50 6.35 13.38
N ALA A 106 10.74 6.72 13.71
CA ALA A 106 11.47 7.77 13.00
C ALA A 106 12.02 7.33 11.64
N ASP A 107 12.15 6.01 11.42
CA ASP A 107 12.80 5.42 10.26
C ASP A 107 11.95 4.31 9.65
N ARG A 108 11.80 4.33 8.32
CA ARG A 108 11.19 3.28 7.53
C ARG A 108 12.12 2.82 6.43
N ARG A 109 12.46 1.52 6.44
CA ARG A 109 13.35 0.88 5.45
C ARG A 109 14.70 1.61 5.30
N ARG A 110 15.29 2.04 6.43
CA ARG A 110 16.58 2.78 6.52
C ARG A 110 16.53 4.19 5.91
N ARG A 111 15.34 4.79 5.82
CA ARG A 111 15.14 6.19 5.43
C ARG A 111 14.27 6.86 6.49
N PRO A 112 14.39 8.17 6.72
CA PRO A 112 13.47 8.87 7.61
C PRO A 112 12.01 8.63 7.20
N ALA A 113 11.16 8.31 8.16
CA ALA A 113 9.72 8.21 7.94
C ALA A 113 9.17 9.54 7.40
N VAL A 114 8.03 9.51 6.69
CA VAL A 114 7.48 10.72 6.03
C VAL A 114 7.25 11.85 7.03
N TRP A 115 6.75 11.52 8.23
CA TRP A 115 6.51 12.52 9.27
C TRP A 115 7.79 13.12 9.87
N LYS A 116 8.92 12.39 9.81
CA LYS A 116 10.24 12.95 10.17
C LYS A 116 10.80 13.84 9.08
N ALA A 117 10.63 13.45 7.81
CA ALA A 117 11.14 14.21 6.68
C ALA A 117 10.35 15.50 6.41
N TYR A 118 9.01 15.45 6.57
CA TYR A 118 8.10 16.53 6.15
C TYR A 118 7.24 17.10 7.29
N GLY A 119 7.21 16.44 8.45
CA GLY A 119 6.34 16.80 9.57
C GLY A 119 5.05 15.98 9.62
N THR A 120 4.42 15.95 10.80
CA THR A 120 3.22 15.14 11.07
C THR A 120 2.02 15.56 10.22
N GLY A 121 1.68 16.86 10.15
CA GLY A 121 0.54 17.34 9.36
C GLY A 121 0.62 16.95 7.88
N PRO A 122 1.74 17.21 7.19
CA PRO A 122 1.96 16.77 5.81
C PRO A 122 1.89 15.26 5.62
N ALA A 123 2.43 14.47 6.56
CA ALA A 123 2.37 13.01 6.49
C ALA A 123 0.93 12.46 6.65
N VAL A 124 0.13 13.04 7.55
CA VAL A 124 -1.29 12.72 7.68
C VAL A 124 -2.02 13.01 6.37
N LEU A 125 -1.83 14.21 5.83
CA LEU A 125 -2.47 14.65 4.57
C LEU A 125 -2.10 13.75 3.39
N ALA A 126 -0.84 13.32 3.30
CA ALA A 126 -0.39 12.38 2.28
C ALA A 126 -1.07 11.02 2.42
N GLY A 127 -1.21 10.51 3.65
CA GLY A 127 -1.98 9.30 3.91
C GLY A 127 -3.45 9.43 3.50
N ASP A 128 -4.11 10.52 3.86
CA ASP A 128 -5.51 10.77 3.50
C ASP A 128 -5.71 10.82 1.98
N ALA A 129 -4.78 11.47 1.26
CA ALA A 129 -4.80 11.54 -0.19
C ALA A 129 -4.63 10.15 -0.84
N LEU A 130 -3.72 9.32 -0.33
CA LEU A 130 -3.54 7.94 -0.81
C LEU A 130 -4.79 7.09 -0.56
N PHE A 131 -5.44 7.24 0.59
CA PHE A 131 -6.69 6.55 0.89
C PHE A 131 -7.81 6.97 -0.07
N ALA A 132 -8.01 8.28 -0.28
CA ALA A 132 -9.02 8.79 -1.21
C ALA A 132 -8.78 8.27 -2.64
N LEU A 133 -7.52 8.27 -3.08
CA LEU A 133 -7.11 7.76 -4.39
C LEU A 133 -7.38 6.25 -4.56
N ALA A 134 -7.21 5.46 -3.50
CA ALA A 134 -7.53 4.03 -3.52
C ALA A 134 -9.04 3.78 -3.70
N VAL A 135 -9.88 4.55 -2.99
CA VAL A 135 -11.34 4.48 -3.11
C VAL A 135 -11.78 4.88 -4.52
N GLU A 136 -11.24 5.99 -5.04
CA GLU A 136 -11.52 6.45 -6.41
C GLU A 136 -11.14 5.38 -7.45
N THR A 137 -9.96 4.78 -7.30
CA THR A 137 -9.43 3.75 -8.22
C THR A 137 -10.38 2.56 -8.33
N LEU A 138 -10.91 2.07 -7.19
CA LEU A 138 -11.90 0.99 -7.21
C LEU A 138 -13.27 1.45 -7.71
N ALA A 139 -13.74 2.61 -7.27
CA ALA A 139 -15.06 3.14 -7.62
C ALA A 139 -15.22 3.37 -9.13
N ALA A 140 -14.12 3.70 -9.83
CA ALA A 140 -14.10 3.88 -11.28
C ALA A 140 -14.19 2.58 -12.10
N ARG A 141 -14.17 1.39 -11.46
CA ARG A 141 -14.26 0.10 -12.15
C ARG A 141 -15.70 -0.43 -12.24
N PRO A 142 -16.02 -1.28 -13.24
CA PRO A 142 -17.23 -2.09 -13.20
C PRO A 142 -17.30 -2.90 -11.90
N GLY A 143 -18.41 -2.82 -11.18
CA GLY A 143 -18.53 -3.45 -9.85
C GLY A 143 -17.78 -2.72 -8.73
N GLY A 144 -17.32 -1.48 -8.96
CA GLY A 144 -16.53 -0.69 -8.01
C GLY A 144 -17.17 -0.56 -6.63
N ALA A 145 -18.49 -0.44 -6.55
CA ALA A 145 -19.20 -0.41 -5.26
C ALA A 145 -18.96 -1.68 -4.42
N ALA A 146 -18.87 -2.86 -5.04
CA ALA A 146 -18.53 -4.09 -4.34
C ALA A 146 -17.06 -4.10 -3.89
N GLY A 147 -16.14 -3.68 -4.77
CA GLY A 147 -14.72 -3.55 -4.43
C GLY A 147 -14.48 -2.60 -3.26
N VAL A 148 -15.12 -1.42 -3.29
CA VAL A 148 -15.06 -0.44 -2.19
C VAL A 148 -15.63 -1.03 -0.90
N ARG A 149 -16.77 -1.75 -0.94
CA ARG A 149 -17.30 -2.41 0.27
C ARG A 149 -16.33 -3.43 0.86
N THR A 150 -15.67 -4.24 0.02
CA THR A 150 -14.64 -5.19 0.47
C THR A 150 -13.44 -4.46 1.07
N LEU A 151 -12.97 -3.39 0.43
CA LEU A 151 -11.88 -2.57 0.95
C LEU A 151 -12.25 -1.93 2.29
N SER A 152 -13.45 -1.37 2.42
CA SER A 152 -13.94 -0.78 3.67
C SER A 152 -14.06 -1.81 4.80
N ALA A 153 -14.44 -3.05 4.50
CA ALA A 153 -14.44 -4.12 5.50
C ALA A 153 -13.02 -4.43 5.99
N ALA A 154 -12.08 -4.62 5.07
CA ALA A 154 -10.68 -4.87 5.41
C ALA A 154 -10.04 -3.69 6.19
N LEU A 155 -10.41 -2.46 5.87
CA LEU A 155 -9.97 -1.26 6.59
C LEU A 155 -10.53 -1.19 8.02
N ARG A 156 -11.79 -1.59 8.24
CA ARG A 156 -12.32 -1.69 9.61
C ARG A 156 -11.54 -2.71 10.43
N ASP A 157 -11.21 -3.85 9.85
CA ASP A 157 -10.42 -4.88 10.52
C ASP A 157 -9.00 -4.37 10.81
N LEU A 158 -8.37 -3.67 9.86
CA LEU A 158 -7.06 -3.03 10.04
C LEU A 158 -7.08 -2.00 11.18
N VAL A 159 -8.07 -1.13 11.21
CA VAL A 159 -8.23 -0.12 12.27
C VAL A 159 -8.48 -0.78 13.63
N GLY A 160 -9.29 -1.83 13.67
CA GLY A 160 -9.50 -2.63 14.88
C GLY A 160 -8.19 -3.22 15.41
N GLY A 161 -7.39 -3.81 14.52
CA GLY A 161 -6.07 -4.34 14.86
C GLY A 161 -5.11 -3.28 15.40
N GLN A 162 -5.06 -2.10 14.78
CA GLN A 162 -4.21 -1.00 15.25
C GLN A 162 -4.68 -0.45 16.61
N ALA A 163 -5.99 -0.36 16.84
CA ALA A 163 -6.53 0.06 18.13
C ALA A 163 -6.17 -0.94 19.24
N ASP A 164 -6.28 -2.25 18.95
CA ASP A 164 -5.88 -3.31 19.88
C ASP A 164 -4.37 -3.24 20.19
N ASP A 165 -3.52 -2.97 19.19
CA ASP A 165 -2.07 -2.83 19.37
C ASP A 165 -1.71 -1.64 20.28
N LEU A 166 -2.29 -0.47 20.02
CA LEU A 166 -2.08 0.73 20.85
C LEU A 166 -2.56 0.53 22.29
N LEU A 167 -3.71 -0.12 22.49
CA LEU A 167 -4.21 -0.46 23.82
C LEU A 167 -3.31 -1.48 24.53
N PHE A 168 -2.68 -2.38 23.78
CA PHE A 168 -1.75 -3.36 24.32
C PHE A 168 -0.42 -2.73 24.74
N ALA A 169 0.11 -1.76 24.00
CA ALA A 169 1.41 -1.12 24.25
C ALA A 169 1.53 -0.48 25.65
N SER A 170 0.41 -0.04 26.23
CA SER A 170 0.35 0.54 27.58
C SER A 170 0.20 -0.49 28.71
N ARG A 171 -0.01 -1.78 28.40
CA ARG A 171 -0.26 -2.80 29.42
C ARG A 171 1.03 -3.14 30.18
N PRO A 172 0.98 -3.22 31.52
CA PRO A 172 2.12 -3.70 32.29
C PRO A 172 2.48 -5.12 31.87
N TRP A 173 3.76 -5.38 31.63
CA TRP A 173 4.27 -6.73 31.45
C TRP A 173 4.03 -7.55 32.72
N THR A 174 3.32 -8.69 32.60
CA THR A 174 3.04 -9.62 33.70
C THR A 174 3.70 -10.99 33.51
N GLY A 175 4.60 -11.13 32.53
CA GLY A 175 5.40 -12.34 32.33
C GLY A 175 6.55 -12.47 33.33
N PRO A 176 7.27 -13.60 33.34
CA PRO A 176 8.34 -13.85 34.31
C PRO A 176 9.49 -12.85 34.16
N GLY A 177 9.94 -12.25 35.27
CA GLY A 177 11.13 -11.40 35.34
C GLY A 177 10.84 -9.89 35.38
N ARG A 178 11.07 -9.29 36.54
CA ARG A 178 11.43 -7.87 36.69
C ARG A 178 12.92 -7.80 36.99
#